data_AF-A0A7C1K334-F1
#
_entry.id   AF-A0A7C1K334-F1
#
_cell.length_a   1.000
_cell.length_b   1.000
_cell.length_c   1.000
_cell.angle_alpha   90.00
_cell.angle_beta   90.00
_cell.angle_gamma   90.00
#
_symmetry.space_group_name_H-M   'P 1'
#
loop_
_entity.id
_entity.type
_entity.pdbx_description
1 polymer ?
#
loop_
_entity_poly.entity_id
_entity_poly.type
_entity_poly.pdbx_seq_one_letter_code
_entity_poly.pdbx_strand_id
1 'polypeptide(L)'
;MKPTTTAIVLLLAVSCAVAGNGVSAAEKPNIILILADDLGYGDLGCYGQKLIRTPNLDRMAAEGLRFTDCYAGSTVCAPSRCALMVGQHTGHCIVRGNALVPLRPEDVTVADLLTQAGYRTGLIGKWGLGEDGSTGIPNRKGFDYFFGYLNQAHAHNYYPEFLWRNTEKVPLPNEVNHIVNGRDVSPSGVATK
;
A
#
# COMPACT_ATOMS: atom_id res chain seq x y z
N MET A 1 39.34 41.51 73.56
CA MET A 1 38.14 40.80 73.06
C MET A 1 37.46 41.68 72.03
N LYS A 2 37.57 41.35 70.74
CA LYS A 2 36.88 42.03 69.63
C LYS A 2 35.85 41.06 69.05
N PRO A 3 34.64 41.50 68.67
CA PRO A 3 33.59 40.60 68.20
C PRO A 3 33.90 40.13 66.78
N THR A 4 33.85 38.82 66.57
CA THR A 4 33.92 38.18 65.26
C THR A 4 32.57 38.27 64.57
N THR A 5 32.50 39.02 63.46
CA THR A 5 31.31 39.12 62.62
C THR A 5 31.30 37.94 61.63
N THR A 6 30.37 37.00 61.79
CA THR A 6 30.16 35.90 60.85
C THR A 6 29.38 36.40 59.64
N ALA A 7 30.00 36.43 58.46
CA ALA A 7 29.33 36.73 57.20
C ALA A 7 28.62 35.47 56.67
N ILE A 8 27.29 35.55 56.50
CA ILE A 8 26.49 34.52 55.84
C ILE A 8 26.61 34.74 54.32
N VAL A 9 27.24 33.79 53.63
CA VAL A 9 27.27 33.76 52.16
C VAL A 9 25.97 33.08 51.68
N LEU A 10 25.06 33.87 51.13
CA LEU A 10 23.83 33.39 50.51
C LEU A 10 24.16 32.87 49.10
N LEU A 11 24.18 31.55 48.92
CA LEU A 11 24.40 30.91 47.63
C LEU A 11 23.10 31.00 46.81
N LEU A 12 23.01 31.95 45.88
CA LEU A 12 21.92 32.01 44.89
C LEU A 12 22.10 30.87 43.88
N ALA A 13 21.32 29.80 44.03
CA ALA A 13 21.17 28.78 43.00
C ALA A 13 20.40 29.39 41.81
N VAL A 14 21.13 29.83 40.79
CA VAL A 14 20.55 30.19 39.50
C VAL A 14 20.06 28.90 38.85
N SER A 15 18.76 28.62 39.01
CA SER A 15 18.10 27.53 38.28
C SER A 15 18.02 27.95 36.82
N CYS A 16 18.96 27.45 36.02
CA CYS A 16 18.94 27.62 34.57
C CYS A 16 17.77 26.77 34.05
N ALA A 17 16.59 27.37 33.93
CA ALA A 17 15.48 26.79 33.21
C ALA A 17 15.91 26.70 31.74
N VAL A 18 16.50 25.56 31.37
CA VAL A 18 16.65 25.16 29.98
C VAL A 18 15.23 24.99 29.47
N ALA A 19 14.72 26.04 28.83
CA ALA A 19 13.56 25.94 27.96
C ALA A 19 13.97 24.98 26.85
N GLY A 20 13.75 23.69 27.07
CA GLY A 20 13.77 22.71 26.01
C GLY A 20 12.70 23.13 25.04
N ASN A 21 13.09 23.75 23.93
CA ASN A 21 12.28 23.78 22.74
C ASN A 21 12.05 22.32 22.38
N GLY A 22 10.96 21.75 22.90
CA GLY A 22 10.47 20.47 22.47
C GLY A 22 10.32 20.59 20.96
N VAL A 23 11.18 19.91 20.22
CA VAL A 23 10.92 19.62 18.82
C VAL A 23 9.57 18.92 18.85
N SER A 24 8.52 19.64 18.45
CA SER A 24 7.22 19.02 18.18
C SER A 24 7.53 17.87 17.25
N ALA A 25 7.32 16.64 17.70
CA ALA A 25 7.53 15.47 16.88
C ALA A 25 6.70 15.72 15.62
N ALA A 26 7.39 15.89 14.48
CA ALA A 26 6.72 16.23 13.23
C ALA A 26 5.58 15.23 13.03
N GLU A 27 4.36 15.75 12.89
CA GLU A 27 3.19 14.89 12.73
C GLU A 27 3.43 13.94 11.57
N LYS A 28 3.20 12.65 11.82
CA LYS A 28 3.37 11.61 10.80
C LYS A 28 2.39 11.89 9.64
N PRO A 29 2.85 11.98 8.39
CA PRO A 29 1.97 12.30 7.27
C PRO A 29 1.05 11.13 6.93
N ASN A 30 -0.15 11.39 6.41
CA ASN A 30 -0.95 10.32 5.81
C ASN A 30 -0.36 9.91 4.47
N ILE A 31 -0.13 8.61 4.28
CA ILE A 31 0.44 8.04 3.05
C ILE A 31 -0.70 7.42 2.23
N ILE A 32 -0.91 7.92 1.01
CA ILE A 32 -1.89 7.37 0.07
C ILE A 32 -1.15 6.94 -1.18
N LEU A 33 -1.09 5.63 -1.42
CA LEU A 33 -0.54 5.04 -2.64
C LEU A 33 -1.67 4.65 -3.59
N ILE A 34 -1.75 5.31 -4.74
CA ILE A 34 -2.69 4.98 -5.81
C ILE A 34 -1.92 4.18 -6.86
N LEU A 35 -2.32 2.91 -7.06
CA LEU A 35 -1.71 2.03 -8.05
C LEU A 35 -2.74 1.68 -9.13
N ALA A 36 -2.54 2.23 -10.33
CA ALA A 36 -3.32 1.84 -11.51
C ALA A 36 -2.82 0.49 -12.05
N ASP A 37 -3.74 -0.32 -12.60
CA ASP A 37 -3.42 -1.57 -13.29
C ASP A 37 -3.42 -1.30 -14.79
N ASP A 38 -2.40 -1.79 -15.49
CA ASP A 38 -2.23 -1.70 -16.96
C ASP A 38 -2.32 -0.28 -17.56
N LEU A 39 -1.96 0.75 -16.78
CA LEU A 39 -1.84 2.13 -17.26
C LEU A 39 -0.50 2.35 -17.98
N GLY A 40 -0.54 2.69 -19.26
CA GLY A 40 0.63 3.01 -20.06
C GLY A 40 1.22 4.39 -19.76
N TYR A 41 2.52 4.55 -20.01
CA TYR A 41 3.22 5.83 -19.81
C TYR A 41 2.57 7.00 -20.55
N GLY A 42 2.06 6.74 -21.75
CA GLY A 42 1.43 7.74 -22.61
C GLY A 42 -0.06 7.99 -22.33
N ASP A 43 -0.69 7.32 -21.37
CA ASP A 43 -2.16 7.35 -21.24
C ASP A 43 -2.70 8.57 -20.50
N LEU A 44 -1.83 9.36 -19.84
CA LEU A 44 -2.22 10.54 -19.08
C LEU A 44 -1.95 11.84 -19.85
N GLY A 45 -2.84 12.82 -19.69
CA GLY A 45 -2.69 14.15 -20.31
C GLY A 45 -1.36 14.82 -19.96
N CYS A 46 -0.93 14.71 -18.71
CA CYS A 46 0.37 15.20 -18.24
C CYS A 46 1.61 14.48 -18.82
N TYR A 47 1.42 13.41 -19.59
CA TYR A 47 2.45 12.74 -20.41
C TYR A 47 2.22 12.86 -21.92
N GLY A 48 1.23 13.65 -22.35
CA GLY A 48 1.12 14.13 -23.73
C GLY A 48 -0.05 13.61 -24.56
N GLN A 49 -0.85 12.65 -24.07
CA GLN A 49 -2.05 12.25 -24.83
C GLN A 49 -3.17 13.30 -24.76
N LYS A 50 -4.08 13.25 -25.74
CA LYS A 50 -5.09 14.30 -25.98
C LYS A 50 -6.53 13.80 -26.06
N LEU A 51 -6.76 12.48 -25.99
CA LEU A 51 -8.07 11.86 -26.24
C LEU A 51 -8.82 11.57 -24.94
N ILE A 52 -8.14 11.04 -23.93
CA ILE A 52 -8.68 10.68 -22.63
C ILE A 52 -8.60 11.89 -21.70
N ARG A 53 -9.64 12.15 -20.91
CA ARG A 53 -9.63 13.26 -19.95
C ARG A 53 -9.15 12.76 -18.59
N THR A 54 -8.00 13.24 -18.13
CA THR A 54 -7.39 12.86 -16.84
C THR A 54 -7.18 14.04 -15.88
N PRO A 55 -8.15 14.96 -15.73
CA PRO A 55 -7.92 16.28 -15.12
C PRO A 55 -7.41 16.23 -13.67
N ASN A 56 -7.83 15.23 -12.89
CA ASN A 56 -7.38 15.09 -11.50
C ASN A 56 -5.90 14.66 -11.41
N LEU A 57 -5.46 13.77 -12.28
CA LEU A 57 -4.06 13.32 -12.34
C LEU A 57 -3.17 14.38 -12.96
N ASP A 58 -3.68 15.11 -13.95
CA ASP A 58 -2.98 16.23 -14.58
C ASP A 58 -2.74 17.35 -13.55
N ARG A 59 -3.75 17.68 -12.74
CA ARG A 59 -3.62 18.63 -11.64
C ARG A 59 -2.63 18.16 -10.58
N MET A 60 -2.70 16.90 -10.15
CA MET A 60 -1.77 16.32 -9.18
C MET A 60 -0.32 16.41 -9.67
N ALA A 61 -0.07 16.17 -10.95
CA ALA A 61 1.25 16.30 -11.55
C ALA A 61 1.73 17.76 -11.65
N ALA A 62 0.83 18.73 -11.80
CA ALA A 62 1.17 20.16 -11.85
C ALA A 62 1.46 20.75 -10.45
N GLU A 63 0.79 20.23 -9.42
CA GLU A 63 0.96 20.66 -8.02
C GLU A 63 2.09 19.91 -7.29
N GLY A 64 2.63 18.84 -7.89
CA GLY A 64 3.58 17.94 -7.25
C GLY A 64 4.79 17.58 -8.13
N LEU A 65 5.46 16.50 -7.74
CA LEU A 65 6.58 15.93 -8.49
C LEU A 65 6.06 14.93 -9.54
N ARG A 66 6.52 15.06 -10.78
CA ARG A 66 6.25 14.11 -11.87
C ARG A 66 7.56 13.50 -12.36
N PHE A 67 7.63 12.17 -12.37
CA PHE A 67 8.80 11.42 -12.84
C PHE A 67 8.71 11.14 -14.34
N THR A 68 9.74 11.44 -15.12
CA THR A 68 9.82 10.99 -16.52
C THR A 68 10.35 9.57 -16.67
N ASP A 69 11.02 9.08 -15.62
CA ASP A 69 11.75 7.82 -15.56
C ASP A 69 11.40 7.11 -14.24
N CYS A 70 10.30 6.36 -14.23
CA CYS A 70 9.84 5.57 -13.09
C CYS A 70 9.53 4.14 -13.56
N TYR A 71 10.30 3.16 -13.07
CA TYR A 71 10.24 1.79 -13.56
C TYR A 71 9.56 0.87 -12.55
N ALA A 72 8.65 0.03 -13.04
CA ALA A 72 8.06 -1.03 -12.24
C ALA A 72 9.06 -2.16 -11.98
N GLY A 73 8.91 -2.88 -10.86
CA GLY A 73 9.77 -4.02 -10.54
C GLY A 73 9.61 -5.22 -11.49
N SER A 74 8.52 -5.26 -12.25
CA SER A 74 8.27 -6.23 -13.32
C SER A 74 7.23 -5.68 -14.31
N THR A 75 7.18 -6.26 -15.51
CA THR A 75 6.21 -5.92 -16.56
C THR A 75 4.87 -6.64 -16.42
N VAL A 76 4.68 -7.46 -15.38
CA VAL A 76 3.44 -8.23 -15.15
C VAL A 76 2.91 -8.07 -13.71
N CYS A 77 1.59 -8.17 -13.53
CA CYS A 77 0.87 -7.73 -12.33
C CYS A 77 1.44 -8.25 -11.01
N ALA A 78 1.43 -9.58 -10.78
CA ALA A 78 1.74 -10.15 -9.48
C ALA A 78 3.22 -9.95 -9.09
N PRO A 79 4.21 -10.18 -9.97
CA PRO A 79 5.61 -9.88 -9.67
C PRO A 79 5.89 -8.39 -9.44
N SER A 80 5.23 -7.49 -10.18
CA SER A 80 5.37 -6.04 -10.01
C SER A 80 4.85 -5.61 -8.62
N ARG A 81 3.68 -6.10 -8.23
CA ARG A 81 3.09 -5.87 -6.91
C ARG A 81 3.95 -6.49 -5.80
N CYS A 82 4.51 -7.67 -6.02
CA CYS A 82 5.41 -8.31 -5.05
C CYS A 82 6.66 -7.46 -4.81
N ALA A 83 7.31 -6.98 -5.88
CA ALA A 83 8.48 -6.13 -5.78
C ALA A 83 8.15 -4.80 -5.08
N LEU A 84 7.01 -4.18 -5.40
CA LEU A 84 6.53 -2.97 -4.74
C LEU A 84 6.29 -3.17 -3.24
N MET A 85 5.65 -4.27 -2.86
CA MET A 85 5.28 -4.52 -1.47
C MET A 85 6.48 -4.96 -0.62
N VAL A 86 7.34 -5.83 -1.13
CA VAL A 86 8.49 -6.37 -0.39
C VAL A 86 9.73 -5.47 -0.50
N GLY A 87 9.77 -4.56 -1.47
CA GLY A 87 10.91 -3.65 -1.68
C GLY A 87 12.17 -4.36 -2.20
N GLN A 88 12.00 -5.49 -2.88
CA GLN A 88 13.09 -6.31 -3.41
C GLN A 88 12.95 -6.47 -4.93
N HIS A 89 14.07 -6.64 -5.63
CA HIS A 89 14.02 -7.05 -7.03
C HIS A 89 13.52 -8.50 -7.15
N THR A 90 12.91 -8.83 -8.28
CA THR A 90 12.18 -10.09 -8.52
C THR A 90 13.03 -11.37 -8.34
N GLY A 91 14.35 -11.26 -8.38
CA GLY A 91 15.29 -12.35 -8.06
C GLY A 91 15.24 -12.80 -6.61
N HIS A 92 14.79 -11.95 -5.67
CA HIS A 92 14.61 -12.32 -4.26
C HIS A 92 13.13 -12.55 -3.90
N CYS A 93 12.21 -12.19 -4.78
CA CYS A 93 10.78 -12.42 -4.58
C CYS A 93 10.38 -13.86 -4.88
N ILE A 94 9.39 -14.36 -4.12
CA ILE A 94 8.75 -15.66 -4.36
C ILE A 94 7.82 -15.63 -5.58
N VAL A 95 7.15 -14.50 -5.82
CA VAL A 95 6.24 -14.31 -6.96
C VAL A 95 7.01 -13.81 -8.17
N ARG A 96 7.18 -14.67 -9.18
CA ARG A 96 7.96 -14.38 -10.41
C ARG A 96 7.16 -14.45 -11.71
N GLY A 97 5.89 -14.80 -11.63
CA GLY A 97 4.93 -14.73 -12.73
C GLY A 97 3.51 -14.55 -12.21
N ASN A 98 2.54 -14.38 -13.11
CA ASN A 98 1.10 -14.32 -12.77
C ASN A 98 0.56 -15.73 -12.46
N ALA A 99 1.09 -16.37 -11.42
CA ALA A 99 0.61 -17.62 -10.86
C ALA A 99 -0.13 -17.37 -9.54
N LEU A 100 -0.92 -18.33 -9.09
CA LEU A 100 -1.62 -18.26 -7.79
C LEU A 100 -0.66 -18.63 -6.66
N VAL A 101 0.38 -17.81 -6.48
CA VAL A 101 1.43 -17.99 -5.47
C VAL A 101 1.29 -16.89 -4.42
N PRO A 102 0.92 -17.22 -3.17
CA PRO A 102 0.81 -16.24 -2.11
C PRO A 102 2.19 -15.85 -1.57
N LEU A 103 2.27 -14.67 -0.94
CA LEU A 103 3.43 -14.33 -0.10
C LEU A 103 3.57 -15.31 1.07
N ARG A 104 4.81 -15.63 1.41
CA ARG A 104 5.17 -16.52 2.52
C ARG A 104 5.15 -15.75 3.84
N PRO A 105 5.03 -16.41 5.00
CA PRO A 105 5.06 -15.73 6.30
C PRO A 105 6.22 -14.74 6.47
N GLU A 106 7.42 -15.12 6.03
CA GLU A 106 8.66 -14.35 6.17
C GLU A 106 8.80 -13.16 5.21
N ASP A 107 7.97 -13.07 4.17
CA ASP A 107 8.00 -11.95 3.22
C ASP A 107 7.42 -10.69 3.89
N VAL A 108 8.29 -9.82 4.40
CA VAL A 108 7.92 -8.55 5.04
C VAL A 108 7.50 -7.53 3.98
N THR A 109 6.35 -6.89 4.18
CA THR A 109 5.82 -5.86 3.28
C THR A 109 6.03 -4.45 3.83
N VAL A 110 5.91 -3.45 2.97
CA VAL A 110 5.86 -2.03 3.35
C VAL A 110 4.74 -1.76 4.36
N ALA A 111 3.61 -2.47 4.27
CA ALA A 111 2.52 -2.32 5.21
C ALA A 111 2.88 -2.86 6.61
N ASP A 112 3.60 -3.99 6.70
CA ASP A 112 4.12 -4.50 7.97
C ASP A 112 5.01 -3.45 8.67
N LEU A 113 5.88 -2.80 7.89
CA LEU A 113 6.77 -1.74 8.38
C LEU A 113 5.99 -0.48 8.82
N LEU A 114 4.96 -0.10 8.07
CA LEU A 114 4.11 1.04 8.42
C LEU A 114 3.31 0.76 9.70
N THR A 115 2.76 -0.44 9.87
CA THR A 115 2.11 -0.84 11.13
C THR A 115 3.09 -0.79 12.31
N GLN A 116 4.31 -1.29 12.15
CA GLN A 116 5.36 -1.18 13.18
C GLN A 116 5.70 0.29 13.51
N ALA A 117 5.63 1.18 12.52
CA ALA A 117 5.79 2.62 12.71
C ALA A 117 4.55 3.31 13.30
N GLY A 118 3.49 2.57 13.66
CA GLY A 118 2.28 3.09 14.30
C GLY A 118 1.25 3.70 13.34
N TYR A 119 1.31 3.37 12.06
CA TYR A 119 0.26 3.72 11.10
C TYR A 119 -0.90 2.74 11.19
N ARG A 120 -2.11 3.26 10.92
CA ARG A 120 -3.24 2.42 10.52
C ARG A 120 -3.19 2.19 9.02
N THR A 121 -3.33 0.95 8.60
CA THR A 121 -3.11 0.55 7.20
C THR A 121 -4.39 0.02 6.56
N GLY A 122 -4.55 0.28 5.27
CA GLY A 122 -5.70 -0.21 4.52
C GLY A 122 -5.36 -0.46 3.05
N LEU A 123 -5.96 -1.49 2.46
CA LEU A 123 -5.85 -1.81 1.04
C LEU A 123 -7.25 -1.94 0.42
N ILE A 124 -7.50 -1.22 -0.67
CA ILE A 124 -8.74 -1.31 -1.43
C ILE A 124 -8.41 -1.68 -2.87
N GLY A 125 -9.10 -2.66 -3.44
CA GLY A 125 -8.92 -3.10 -4.81
C GLY A 125 -8.09 -4.38 -4.94
N LYS A 126 -7.23 -4.46 -5.96
CA LYS A 126 -6.49 -5.67 -6.31
C LYS A 126 -5.25 -5.85 -5.43
N TRP A 127 -5.15 -6.98 -4.76
CA TRP A 127 -3.96 -7.40 -4.03
C TRP A 127 -2.98 -8.15 -4.94
N GLY A 128 -3.39 -9.30 -5.49
CA GLY A 128 -2.59 -10.08 -6.44
C GLY A 128 -1.48 -10.93 -5.82
N LEU A 129 -1.45 -11.09 -4.50
CA LEU A 129 -0.34 -11.71 -3.75
C LEU A 129 -0.81 -12.69 -2.66
N GLY A 130 -2.07 -13.14 -2.73
CA GLY A 130 -2.66 -14.02 -1.74
C GLY A 130 -3.81 -14.84 -2.31
N GLU A 131 -4.13 -15.92 -1.59
CA GLU A 131 -5.31 -16.77 -1.80
C GLU A 131 -6.11 -16.91 -0.50
N ASP A 132 -7.36 -17.36 -0.61
CA ASP A 132 -8.21 -17.68 0.56
C ASP A 132 -7.46 -18.59 1.55
N GLY A 133 -7.50 -18.24 2.83
CA GLY A 133 -6.82 -18.97 3.91
C GLY A 133 -5.28 -18.91 3.89
N SER A 134 -4.64 -18.36 2.85
CA SER A 134 -3.19 -18.37 2.69
C SER A 134 -2.46 -17.40 3.63
N THR A 135 -1.15 -17.56 3.75
CA THR A 135 -0.26 -16.64 4.49
C THR A 135 -0.12 -15.28 3.80
N GLY A 136 -0.48 -15.20 2.51
CA GLY A 136 -0.32 -14.01 1.69
C GLY A 136 -1.51 -13.06 1.69
N ILE A 137 -2.58 -13.29 2.46
CA ILE A 137 -3.71 -12.35 2.51
C ILE A 137 -3.27 -10.98 3.09
N PRO A 138 -3.87 -9.85 2.68
CA PRO A 138 -3.46 -8.51 3.15
C PRO A 138 -3.44 -8.37 4.67
N ASN A 139 -4.43 -8.96 5.36
CA ASN A 139 -4.52 -8.88 6.83
C ASN A 139 -3.39 -9.64 7.56
N ARG A 140 -2.65 -10.53 6.88
CA ARG A 140 -1.44 -11.19 7.39
C ARG A 140 -0.15 -10.54 6.88
N LYS A 141 -0.30 -9.43 6.15
CA LYS A 141 0.77 -8.67 5.48
C LYS A 141 0.62 -7.18 5.78
N GLY A 142 0.38 -6.89 7.05
CA GLY A 142 0.41 -5.53 7.59
C GLY A 142 -0.76 -4.62 7.23
N PHE A 143 -1.84 -5.10 6.61
CA PHE A 143 -3.04 -4.29 6.37
C PHE A 143 -4.14 -4.52 7.41
N ASP A 144 -4.48 -3.50 8.20
CA ASP A 144 -5.57 -3.59 9.20
C ASP A 144 -6.94 -3.77 8.55
N TYR A 145 -7.12 -3.17 7.37
CA TYR A 145 -8.35 -3.25 6.58
C TYR A 145 -8.07 -3.65 5.14
N PHE A 146 -8.89 -4.56 4.61
CA PHE A 146 -8.86 -4.93 3.21
C PHE A 146 -10.28 -4.97 2.62
N PHE A 147 -10.45 -4.41 1.42
CA PHE A 147 -11.64 -4.63 0.62
C PHE A 147 -11.30 -4.79 -0.88
N GLY A 148 -11.43 -5.99 -1.45
CA GLY A 148 -11.17 -6.19 -2.88
C GLY A 148 -10.83 -7.62 -3.32
N TYR A 149 -9.87 -7.77 -4.23
CA TYR A 149 -9.50 -9.04 -4.87
C TYR A 149 -8.19 -9.59 -4.30
N LEU A 150 -8.16 -10.85 -3.88
CA LEU A 150 -6.92 -11.46 -3.36
C LEU A 150 -5.89 -11.75 -4.46
N ASN A 151 -6.34 -12.22 -5.62
CA ASN A 151 -5.48 -12.66 -6.71
C ASN A 151 -5.89 -12.05 -8.07
N GLN A 152 -4.98 -12.15 -9.03
CA GLN A 152 -5.17 -11.63 -10.39
C GLN A 152 -6.25 -12.37 -11.18
N ALA A 153 -6.44 -13.68 -10.96
CA ALA A 153 -7.46 -14.42 -11.69
C ALA A 153 -8.85 -13.84 -11.42
N HIS A 154 -9.23 -13.74 -10.14
CA HIS A 154 -10.50 -13.15 -9.74
C HIS A 154 -10.63 -11.68 -10.17
N ALA A 155 -9.54 -10.91 -10.10
CA ALA A 155 -9.52 -9.50 -10.49
C ALA A 155 -9.68 -9.24 -12.00
N HIS A 156 -9.62 -10.27 -12.85
CA HIS A 156 -9.85 -10.12 -14.29
C HIS A 156 -11.35 -10.08 -14.66
N ASN A 157 -12.25 -10.41 -13.73
CA ASN A 157 -13.68 -10.28 -13.96
C ASN A 157 -14.15 -8.88 -13.54
N TYR A 158 -14.76 -8.15 -14.48
CA TYR A 158 -15.32 -6.82 -14.24
C TYR A 158 -16.55 -6.82 -13.32
N TYR A 159 -17.36 -7.90 -13.35
CA TYR A 159 -18.49 -8.10 -12.44
C TYR A 159 -18.31 -9.40 -11.65
N PRO A 160 -17.43 -9.41 -10.63
CA PRO A 160 -17.19 -10.60 -9.83
C PRO A 160 -18.39 -10.96 -8.96
N GLU A 161 -18.56 -12.24 -8.63
CA GLU A 161 -19.64 -12.71 -7.73
C GLU A 161 -19.46 -12.24 -6.29
N PHE A 162 -18.25 -11.86 -5.90
CA PHE A 162 -17.95 -11.42 -4.54
C PHE A 162 -16.69 -10.55 -4.51
N LEU A 163 -16.50 -9.85 -3.39
CA LEU A 163 -15.23 -9.28 -2.99
C LEU A 163 -14.86 -9.79 -1.60
N TRP A 164 -13.61 -9.62 -1.22
CA TRP A 164 -13.16 -9.89 0.12
C TRP A 164 -13.29 -8.63 0.96
N ARG A 165 -13.87 -8.73 2.15
CA ARG A 165 -13.71 -7.75 3.22
C ARG A 165 -12.93 -8.43 4.33
N ASN A 166 -11.67 -8.04 4.49
CA ASN A 166 -10.71 -8.78 5.30
C ASN A 166 -10.70 -10.27 4.91
N THR A 167 -11.07 -11.15 5.85
CA THR A 167 -11.16 -12.60 5.67
C THR A 167 -12.55 -13.10 5.28
N GLU A 168 -13.52 -12.20 5.10
CA GLU A 168 -14.91 -12.56 4.79
C GLU A 168 -15.23 -12.31 3.32
N LYS A 169 -15.91 -13.27 2.68
CA LYS A 169 -16.47 -13.07 1.34
C LYS A 169 -17.74 -12.24 1.44
N VAL A 170 -17.76 -11.11 0.75
CA VAL A 170 -18.93 -10.25 0.57
C VAL A 170 -19.53 -10.53 -0.79
N PRO A 171 -20.69 -11.21 -0.87
CA PRO A 171 -21.34 -11.48 -2.14
C PRO A 171 -21.79 -10.18 -2.81
N LEU A 172 -21.73 -10.17 -4.13
CA LEU A 172 -22.22 -9.09 -4.98
C LEU A 172 -23.40 -9.60 -5.82
N PRO A 173 -24.36 -8.73 -6.17
CA PRO A 173 -25.53 -9.09 -6.95
C PRO A 173 -25.21 -9.20 -8.46
N ASN A 174 -24.11 -9.85 -8.82
CA ASN A 174 -23.67 -10.04 -10.21
C ASN A 174 -23.91 -11.50 -10.66
N GLU A 175 -24.14 -11.70 -11.96
CA GLU A 175 -24.33 -13.03 -12.54
C GLU A 175 -23.09 -13.45 -13.36
N VAL A 176 -22.40 -14.48 -12.90
CA VAL A 176 -21.17 -14.98 -13.55
C VAL A 176 -21.40 -16.35 -14.15
N ASN A 177 -21.11 -16.46 -15.45
CA ASN A 177 -21.17 -17.73 -16.17
C ASN A 177 -19.79 -18.39 -16.14
N HIS A 178 -19.68 -19.49 -15.40
CA HIS A 178 -18.52 -20.37 -15.40
C HIS A 178 -18.62 -21.32 -16.59
N ILE A 179 -17.67 -21.32 -17.52
CA ILE A 179 -17.80 -22.09 -18.74
C ILE A 179 -16.69 -23.18 -18.84
N VAL A 180 -16.98 -24.36 -19.41
CA VAL A 180 -15.99 -25.48 -19.47
C VAL A 180 -16.08 -26.22 -20.82
N ASN A 181 -14.92 -26.62 -21.39
CA ASN A 181 -14.72 -27.37 -22.65
C ASN A 181 -15.03 -26.61 -23.97
N GLY A 182 -14.17 -25.64 -24.32
CA GLY A 182 -14.29 -24.78 -25.53
C GLY A 182 -14.93 -23.41 -25.24
N ARG A 183 -14.86 -23.01 -23.98
CA ARG A 183 -15.84 -22.20 -23.29
C ARG A 183 -15.17 -21.78 -21.96
N ASP A 184 -15.09 -20.48 -21.68
CA ASP A 184 -14.35 -19.79 -20.59
C ASP A 184 -14.12 -20.53 -19.25
N VAL A 185 -12.87 -20.99 -19.06
CA VAL A 185 -12.33 -21.71 -17.90
C VAL A 185 -11.59 -20.82 -16.89
N SER A 186 -11.84 -19.51 -16.87
CA SER A 186 -11.24 -18.65 -15.85
C SER A 186 -11.82 -19.01 -14.45
N PRO A 187 -11.01 -19.07 -13.39
CA PRO A 187 -11.52 -19.22 -12.00
C PRO A 187 -12.50 -18.11 -11.60
N SER A 188 -12.53 -17.05 -12.40
CA SER A 188 -13.31 -15.83 -12.28
C SER A 188 -14.64 -15.86 -13.03
N GLY A 189 -14.80 -16.77 -13.99
CA GLY A 189 -15.84 -16.74 -15.03
C GLY A 189 -15.84 -15.48 -15.90
N VAL A 190 -16.69 -15.49 -16.93
CA VAL A 190 -16.98 -14.31 -17.77
C VAL A 190 -18.32 -13.78 -17.31
N ALA A 191 -18.29 -12.62 -16.68
CA ALA A 191 -19.51 -11.95 -16.28
C ALA A 191 -20.32 -11.48 -17.47
N THR A 192 -21.63 -11.63 -17.35
CA THR A 192 -22.59 -11.12 -18.33
C THR A 192 -23.30 -9.86 -17.88
N LYS A 193 -23.55 -9.67 -16.57
CA LYS A 193 -24.17 -8.48 -15.96
C LYS A 193 -23.84 -8.38 -14.47
#